data_AF-A0A2G5TNI5-F1
#
_entry.id   AF-A0A2G5TNI5-F1
#
_cell.length_a   1.000
_cell.length_b   1.000
_cell.length_c   1.000
_cell.angle_alpha   90.00
_cell.angle_beta   90.00
_cell.angle_gamma   90.00
#
_symmetry.space_group_name_H-M   'P 1'
#
loop_
_entity.id
_entity.type
_entity.pdbx_description
1 polymer ?
#
loop_
_entity_poly.entity_id
_entity_poly.type
_entity_poly.pdbx_seq_one_letter_code
_entity_poly.pdbx_strand_id
1 'polypeptide(L)'
;MFNLFYILFFSFAISAFAAPLTEKEANAELLASGMTQASIDGLDALSKKFATGFPLVKSDKEATDIFIADFRSESENYVKSMPANDQTIYSDYLKKHDLA
;
A
#
# COMPACT_ATOMS: atom_id res chain seq x y z
N MET A 1 -8.78 -15.12 -10.63
CA MET A 1 -7.31 -15.23 -10.62
C MET A 1 -6.80 -14.17 -9.66
N PHE A 2 -6.34 -14.63 -8.49
CA PHE A 2 -6.00 -13.82 -7.32
C PHE A 2 -4.66 -13.12 -7.56
N ASN A 3 -4.63 -11.79 -7.55
CA ASN A 3 -3.38 -11.06 -7.35
C ASN A 3 -3.31 -10.67 -5.86
N LEU A 4 -2.70 -11.55 -5.08
CA LEU A 4 -2.39 -11.36 -3.66
C LEU A 4 -1.38 -10.20 -3.45
N PHE A 5 -0.76 -9.71 -4.54
CA PHE A 5 0.27 -8.67 -4.55
C PHE A 5 -0.25 -7.23 -4.33
N TYR A 6 -1.52 -6.93 -4.66
CA TYR A 6 -2.03 -5.55 -4.50
C TYR A 6 -2.21 -5.07 -3.05
N ILE A 7 -2.33 -5.99 -2.09
CA ILE A 7 -2.59 -5.65 -0.68
C ILE A 7 -1.28 -5.66 0.13
N LEU A 8 -0.17 -6.00 -0.51
CA LEU A 8 1.05 -6.42 0.15
C LEU A 8 2.10 -5.32 0.28
N PHE A 9 1.70 -4.04 0.32
CA PHE A 9 2.65 -2.95 0.53
C PHE A 9 3.07 -2.79 2.01
N PHE A 10 2.31 -3.33 2.98
CA PHE A 10 2.59 -3.11 4.41
C PHE A 10 3.05 -4.32 5.21
N SER A 11 3.30 -5.46 4.56
CA SER A 11 3.68 -6.69 5.27
C SER A 11 5.03 -7.30 4.87
N PHE A 12 5.72 -6.80 3.85
CA PHE A 12 7.01 -7.36 3.40
C PHE A 12 8.20 -6.45 3.76
N ALA A 13 8.31 -6.13 5.05
CA ALA A 13 9.64 -6.14 5.64
C ALA A 13 9.98 -7.61 5.90
N ILE A 14 11.09 -8.09 5.33
CA ILE A 14 11.68 -9.44 5.49
C ILE A 14 11.31 -10.41 4.33
N SER A 15 12.05 -10.34 3.21
CA SER A 15 13.01 -11.39 2.80
C SER A 15 13.56 -11.19 1.38
N ALA A 16 14.88 -10.93 1.31
CA ALA A 16 15.85 -11.24 0.25
C ALA A 16 15.55 -10.85 -1.22
N PHE A 17 16.45 -10.00 -1.77
CA PHE A 17 16.62 -9.59 -3.19
C PHE A 17 15.96 -8.28 -3.66
N ALA A 18 15.84 -7.30 -2.77
CA ALA A 18 16.03 -5.87 -3.04
C ALA A 18 16.11 -5.23 -1.65
N ALA A 19 16.93 -4.19 -1.44
CA ALA A 19 16.89 -3.47 -0.17
C ALA A 19 15.43 -3.04 0.08
N PRO A 20 14.84 -3.30 1.26
CA PRO A 20 13.48 -2.84 1.54
C PRO A 20 13.51 -1.32 1.42
N LEU A 21 12.82 -0.79 0.42
CA LEU A 21 12.64 0.64 0.26
C LEU A 21 12.00 1.13 1.55
N THR A 22 12.66 2.06 2.26
CA THR A 22 12.05 2.64 3.46
C THR A 22 10.81 3.44 3.05
N GLU A 23 9.79 3.53 3.91
CA GLU A 23 8.58 4.33 3.65
C GLU A 23 8.93 5.76 3.21
N LYS A 24 10.00 6.32 3.76
CA LYS A 24 10.54 7.63 3.39
C LYS A 24 11.08 7.67 1.95
N GLU A 25 11.78 6.64 1.51
CA GLU A 25 12.28 6.53 0.13
C GLU A 25 11.13 6.32 -0.87
N ALA A 26 10.12 5.51 -0.51
CA ALA A 26 8.91 5.34 -1.31
C ALA A 26 8.18 6.67 -1.52
N ASN A 27 7.95 7.40 -0.43
CA ASN A 27 7.28 8.69 -0.48
C ASN A 27 8.09 9.72 -1.27
N ALA A 28 9.41 9.72 -1.13
CA ALA A 28 10.28 10.60 -1.92
C ALA A 28 10.25 10.28 -3.41
N GLU A 29 10.18 9.00 -3.79
CA GLU A 29 10.06 8.59 -5.19
C GLU A 29 8.71 8.96 -5.80
N LEU A 30 7.61 8.75 -5.07
CA LEU A 30 6.28 9.15 -5.49
C LEU A 30 6.19 10.67 -5.69
N LEU A 31 6.76 11.44 -4.75
CA LEU A 31 6.84 12.90 -4.85
C LEU A 31 7.70 13.33 -6.06
N ALA A 32 8.85 12.70 -6.26
CA ALA A 32 9.72 12.98 -7.42
C ALA A 32 9.06 12.62 -8.76
N SER A 33 8.12 11.67 -8.75
CA SER A 33 7.30 11.30 -9.92
C SER A 33 6.13 12.25 -10.16
N GLY A 34 5.94 13.25 -9.30
CA GLY A 34 4.91 14.28 -9.44
C GLY A 34 3.59 13.96 -8.73
N MET A 35 3.56 12.96 -7.83
CA MET A 35 2.37 12.67 -7.02
C MET A 35 2.14 13.79 -6.02
N THR A 36 0.88 14.16 -5.79
CA THR A 36 0.56 15.20 -4.79
C THR A 36 0.84 14.72 -3.37
N GLN A 37 1.24 15.65 -2.49
CA GLN A 37 1.47 15.35 -1.07
C GLN A 37 0.21 14.78 -0.41
N ALA A 38 -0.99 15.23 -0.79
CA ALA A 38 -2.24 14.71 -0.25
C ALA A 38 -2.49 13.23 -0.61
N SER A 39 -2.10 12.80 -1.81
CA SER A 39 -2.15 11.39 -2.22
C SER A 39 -1.12 10.54 -1.47
N ILE A 40 0.09 11.09 -1.23
CA ILE A 40 1.13 10.43 -0.44
C ILE A 40 0.69 10.30 1.03
N ASP A 41 0.13 11.35 1.61
CA ASP A 41 -0.31 11.36 3.01
C ASP A 41 -1.41 10.33 3.28
N GLY A 42 -2.34 10.11 2.34
CA GLY A 42 -3.34 9.06 2.52
C GLY A 42 -2.82 7.65 2.26
N LEU A 43 -1.82 7.46 1.38
CA LEU A 43 -1.10 6.18 1.28
C LEU A 43 -0.35 5.86 2.59
N ASP A 44 0.29 6.86 3.20
CA ASP A 44 0.93 6.77 4.52
C ASP A 44 -0.10 6.56 5.66
N ALA A 45 -1.32 7.09 5.54
CA ALA A 45 -2.38 6.79 6.51
C ALA A 45 -2.82 5.31 6.41
N LEU A 46 -2.97 4.78 5.19
CA LEU A 46 -3.27 3.36 4.96
C LEU A 46 -2.14 2.46 5.50
N SER A 47 -0.88 2.87 5.30
CA SER A 47 0.31 2.24 5.90
C SER A 47 0.15 1.99 7.39
N LYS A 48 -0.06 3.09 8.10
CA LYS A 48 -0.13 3.11 9.56
C LYS A 48 -1.35 2.35 10.04
N LYS A 49 -2.48 2.42 9.32
CA LYS A 49 -3.68 1.64 9.64
C LYS A 49 -3.40 0.14 9.57
N PHE A 50 -2.73 -0.33 8.51
CA PHE A 50 -2.37 -1.74 8.40
C PHE A 50 -1.40 -2.16 9.50
N ALA A 51 -0.31 -1.40 9.68
CA ALA A 51 0.75 -1.69 10.64
C ALA A 51 0.25 -1.74 12.10
N THR A 52 -0.76 -0.93 12.43
CA THR A 52 -1.35 -0.89 13.78
C THR A 52 -2.50 -1.88 13.94
N GLY A 53 -3.33 -2.09 12.92
CA GLY A 53 -4.51 -2.95 12.98
C GLY A 53 -4.21 -4.44 12.83
N PHE A 54 -3.32 -4.82 11.90
CA PHE A 54 -3.02 -6.22 11.62
C PHE A 54 -2.47 -6.98 12.85
N PRO A 55 -1.54 -6.43 13.66
CA PRO A 55 -1.04 -7.12 14.85
C PRO A 55 -2.11 -7.44 15.91
N LEU A 56 -3.24 -6.73 15.90
CA LEU A 56 -4.34 -6.93 16.84
C LEU A 56 -5.21 -8.13 16.45
N VAL A 57 -5.29 -8.44 15.15
CA VAL A 57 -6.16 -9.50 14.61
C VAL A 57 -5.41 -10.75 14.19
N LYS A 58 -4.09 -10.68 13.97
CA LYS A 58 -3.27 -11.75 13.34
C LYS A 58 -3.34 -13.14 13.98
N SER A 59 -3.76 -13.24 15.24
CA SER A 59 -3.89 -14.51 15.96
C SER A 59 -5.26 -15.18 15.76
N ASP A 60 -6.23 -14.47 15.19
CA ASP A 60 -7.58 -14.93 14.90
C ASP A 60 -7.79 -14.90 13.38
N LYS A 61 -8.10 -16.07 12.81
CA LYS A 61 -8.23 -16.21 11.36
C LYS A 61 -9.43 -15.44 10.81
N GLU A 62 -10.59 -15.52 11.46
CA GLU A 62 -11.81 -14.86 10.98
C GLU A 62 -11.66 -13.34 11.08
N ALA A 63 -11.15 -12.85 12.21
CA ALA A 63 -10.87 -11.43 12.38
C ALA A 63 -9.82 -10.91 11.38
N THR A 64 -8.79 -11.72 11.09
CA THR A 64 -7.77 -11.40 10.08
C THR A 64 -8.38 -11.31 8.68
N ASP A 65 -9.20 -12.29 8.29
CA ASP A 65 -9.83 -12.31 6.97
C ASP A 65 -10.73 -11.08 6.77
N ILE A 66 -11.54 -10.73 7.79
CA ILE A 66 -12.39 -9.51 7.78
C ILE A 66 -11.54 -8.26 7.66
N PHE A 67 -10.50 -8.13 8.50
CA PHE A 67 -9.60 -6.97 8.46
C PHE A 67 -8.96 -6.77 7.08
N ILE A 68 -8.47 -7.85 6.46
CA ILE A 68 -7.85 -7.79 5.12
C ILE A 68 -8.89 -7.39 4.07
N ALA A 69 -10.11 -7.92 4.13
CA ALA A 69 -11.17 -7.58 3.19
C ALA A 69 -11.57 -6.09 3.28
N ASP A 70 -11.73 -5.58 4.50
CA ASP A 70 -12.08 -4.18 4.75
C ASP A 70 -10.95 -3.24 4.32
N PHE A 71 -9.71 -3.56 4.70
CA PHE A 71 -8.52 -2.79 4.33
C PHE A 71 -8.34 -2.73 2.81
N ARG A 72 -8.62 -3.83 2.10
CA ARG A 72 -8.61 -3.87 0.64
C ARG A 72 -9.62 -2.89 0.05
N SER A 73 -10.87 -2.99 0.49
CA SER A 73 -11.97 -2.15 -0.01
C SER A 73 -11.64 -0.67 0.18
N GLU A 74 -11.14 -0.30 1.35
CA GLU A 74 -10.73 1.07 1.67
C GLU A 74 -9.57 1.55 0.79
N SER A 75 -8.53 0.72 0.63
CA SER A 75 -7.37 1.05 -0.20
C SER A 75 -7.76 1.25 -1.67
N GLU A 76 -8.59 0.35 -2.22
CA GLU A 76 -9.09 0.47 -3.60
C GLU A 76 -9.95 1.73 -3.78
N ASN A 77 -10.80 2.06 -2.80
CA ASN A 77 -11.62 3.27 -2.83
C ASN A 77 -10.77 4.53 -2.74
N TYR A 78 -9.73 4.53 -1.91
CA TYR A 78 -8.81 5.65 -1.77
C TYR A 78 -8.05 5.90 -3.07
N VAL A 79 -7.45 4.86 -3.67
CA VAL A 79 -6.75 4.99 -4.97
C VAL A 79 -7.69 5.54 -6.04
N LYS A 80 -8.94 5.04 -6.13
CA LYS A 80 -9.93 5.58 -7.09
C LYS A 80 -10.30 7.05 -6.84
N SER A 81 -10.18 7.52 -5.60
CA SER A 81 -10.48 8.90 -5.21
C SER A 81 -9.33 9.88 -5.48
N MET A 82 -8.10 9.39 -5.70
CA MET A 82 -6.96 10.22 -6.04
C MET A 82 -7.18 10.97 -7.37
N PRO A 83 -6.49 12.10 -7.60
CA PRO A 83 -6.43 12.70 -8.93
C PRO A 83 -5.97 11.69 -9.99
N ALA A 84 -6.51 11.78 -11.22
CA ALA A 84 -6.19 10.82 -12.29
C ALA A 84 -4.69 10.72 -12.61
N ASN A 85 -3.96 11.83 -12.49
CA ASN A 85 -2.49 11.85 -12.60
C ASN A 85 -1.83 11.01 -11.50
N ASP A 86 -2.25 11.19 -10.26
CA ASP A 86 -1.71 10.47 -9.10
C ASP A 86 -2.05 8.97 -9.15
N GLN A 87 -3.24 8.61 -9.65
CA GLN A 87 -3.60 7.21 -9.93
C GLN A 87 -2.63 6.57 -10.93
N THR A 88 -2.27 7.31 -11.98
CA THR A 88 -1.33 6.83 -13.01
C THR A 88 0.06 6.67 -12.42
N ILE A 89 0.55 7.66 -11.67
CA ILE A 89 1.85 7.59 -10.98
C ILE A 89 1.89 6.41 -10.00
N TYR A 90 0.83 6.19 -9.22
CA TYR A 90 0.73 5.06 -8.32
C TYR A 90 0.78 3.73 -9.09
N SER A 91 0.01 3.62 -10.18
CA SER A 91 0.01 2.42 -11.04
C SER A 91 1.39 2.12 -11.63
N ASP A 92 2.09 3.14 -12.12
CA ASP A 92 3.40 2.98 -12.73
C ASP A 92 4.49 2.70 -11.68
N TYR A 93 4.36 3.28 -10.49
CA TYR A 93 5.19 2.92 -9.33
C TYR A 93 5.03 1.44 -8.98
N LEU A 94 3.79 0.93 -8.88
CA LEU A 94 3.55 -0.49 -8.61
C LEU A 94 4.17 -1.41 -9.68
N LYS A 95 4.03 -1.06 -10.96
CA LYS A 95 4.64 -1.84 -12.06
C LYS A 95 6.17 -1.81 -11.99
N LYS A 96 6.76 -0.65 -11.69
CA LYS A 96 8.22 -0.47 -11.63
C LYS A 96 8.88 -1.35 -10.56
N HIS A 97 8.18 -1.59 -9.46
CA HIS A 97 8.68 -2.37 -8.33
C HIS A 97 8.13 -3.80 -8.30
N ASP A 98 7.51 -4.28 -9.39
CA ASP A 98 6.92 -5.63 -9.52
C ASP A 98 5.86 -5.94 -8.44
N LEU A 99 5.04 -4.94 -8.10
CA LEU A 99 3.98 -5.00 -7.08
C LEU A 99 2.57 -5.06 -7.69
N ALA A 100 2.47 -5.02 -9.02
CA ALA A 100 1.23 -4.95 -9.79
C ALA A 100 0.70 -6.33 -10.23
#